data_AF-A0A098TBW6-F1
#
_entry.id   AF-A0A098TBW6-F1
#
_cell.length_a   1.000
_cell.length_b   1.000
_cell.length_c   1.000
_cell.angle_alpha   90.00
_cell.angle_beta   90.00
_cell.angle_gamma   90.00
#
_symmetry.space_group_name_H-M   'P 1'
#
loop_
_entity.id
_entity.type
_entity.pdbx_description
1 polymer ?
#
loop_
_entity_poly.entity_id
_entity_poly.type
_entity_poly.pdbx_seq_one_letter_code
_entity_poly.pdbx_strand_id
1 'polypeptide(L)'
;MARKKTTPSRIEPSFEGSRSRGNARTIADERVAGKPTPAKRRKTAQPKARKPRSRTSRGRLVGAVRGMVYWCFVLAIWGGIALAGIVAYYGARMPSAATWSIPDRPPNVKIVSVNGETMANRGATGGEALLLGDMSPYIPEAVIAIEDRRFYSHFGVDPFGLARAMLANVTAGGMVQGGSTLTQQLAKNLFLSPERTVERKVQEVLLAFWLEHRFTKDQILEMYLNRVYFGSGAYGVEAASRRYFRKPARDV
;
A
#
# COMPACT_ATOMS: atom_id res chain seq x y z
N MET A 1 -36.80 -12.48 61.95
CA MET A 1 -37.07 -13.14 60.65
C MET A 1 -36.05 -14.26 60.44
N ALA A 2 -36.53 -15.44 60.01
CA ALA A 2 -35.85 -16.61 59.39
C ALA A 2 -34.54 -17.17 60.02
N ARG A 3 -34.56 -18.35 60.69
CA ARG A 3 -34.43 -19.76 60.18
C ARG A 3 -33.02 -20.09 59.63
N LYS A 4 -32.33 -21.21 59.87
CA LYS A 4 -32.40 -22.44 60.73
C LYS A 4 -31.02 -23.15 60.47
N LYS A 5 -30.25 -23.58 61.50
CA LYS A 5 -30.03 -24.99 61.97
C LYS A 5 -29.55 -25.98 60.87
N THR A 6 -28.56 -26.88 60.99
CA THR A 6 -27.81 -27.51 62.11
C THR A 6 -26.76 -28.48 61.50
N THR A 7 -25.58 -28.63 62.11
CA THR A 7 -24.64 -29.78 61.98
C THR A 7 -25.21 -31.04 62.67
N PRO A 8 -24.80 -32.30 62.35
CA PRO A 8 -23.72 -32.98 63.13
C PRO A 8 -22.97 -34.13 62.36
N SER A 9 -21.67 -34.36 62.57
CA SER A 9 -20.97 -35.29 63.51
C SER A 9 -20.52 -36.66 62.94
N ARG A 10 -19.20 -36.88 63.04
CA ARG A 10 -18.36 -38.09 62.94
C ARG A 10 -18.80 -39.26 63.84
N ILE A 11 -18.48 -40.51 63.46
CA ILE A 11 -18.11 -41.70 64.29
C ILE A 11 -17.49 -42.81 63.37
N GLU A 12 -16.41 -43.48 63.80
CA GLU A 12 -15.74 -44.69 63.24
C GLU A 12 -16.08 -45.96 64.11
N PRO A 13 -15.39 -47.14 64.07
CA PRO A 13 -15.01 -48.12 63.02
C PRO A 13 -15.40 -49.61 63.34
N SER A 14 -14.96 -50.55 62.47
CA SER A 14 -14.77 -52.04 62.63
C SER A 14 -16.04 -52.93 62.69
N PHE A 15 -16.07 -54.17 62.16
CA PHE A 15 -15.34 -55.36 62.60
C PHE A 15 -14.98 -56.35 61.47
N GLU A 16 -13.89 -57.06 61.72
CA GLU A 16 -13.28 -58.15 60.95
C GLU A 16 -13.76 -59.52 61.48
N GLY A 17 -13.87 -60.52 60.59
CA GLY A 17 -13.44 -61.89 60.88
C GLY A 17 -14.42 -62.95 61.41
N SER A 18 -14.44 -64.08 60.69
CA SER A 18 -14.32 -65.47 61.20
C SER A 18 -15.49 -66.46 61.03
N ARG A 19 -15.34 -67.29 59.98
CA ARG A 19 -15.31 -68.79 59.93
C ARG A 19 -16.56 -69.66 60.14
N SER A 20 -16.45 -70.80 59.43
CA SER A 20 -16.96 -72.16 59.76
C SER A 20 -18.40 -72.44 59.28
N ARG A 21 -18.79 -73.59 58.68
CA ARG A 21 -18.22 -74.93 58.46
C ARG A 21 -19.21 -75.67 57.52
N GLY A 22 -18.75 -76.74 56.85
CA GLY A 22 -19.62 -77.93 56.67
C GLY A 22 -20.02 -78.32 55.24
N ASN A 23 -19.27 -79.30 54.72
CA ASN A 23 -19.66 -80.48 53.92
C ASN A 23 -20.92 -80.47 53.01
N ALA A 24 -20.71 -80.83 51.74
CA ALA A 24 -21.53 -81.84 51.06
C ALA A 24 -20.70 -82.58 50.00
N ARG A 25 -20.49 -83.88 50.23
CA ARG A 25 -19.95 -84.85 49.27
C ARG A 25 -21.10 -85.34 48.39
N THR A 26 -20.86 -85.49 47.09
CA THR A 26 -21.49 -86.56 46.30
C THR A 26 -20.44 -87.16 45.38
N ILE A 27 -20.43 -88.49 45.40
CA ILE A 27 -19.48 -89.38 44.73
C ILE A 27 -20.23 -89.91 43.51
N ALA A 28 -19.61 -89.88 42.34
CA ALA A 28 -19.98 -90.73 41.22
C ALA A 28 -18.70 -91.10 40.47
N ASP A 29 -18.36 -92.38 40.58
CA ASP A 29 -17.33 -93.07 39.82
C ASP A 29 -17.63 -93.00 38.32
N GLU A 30 -16.66 -92.61 37.50
CA GLU A 30 -16.43 -93.29 36.23
C GLU A 30 -14.96 -93.14 35.81
N ARG A 31 -14.29 -94.30 35.67
CA ARG A 31 -12.88 -94.44 35.33
C ARG A 31 -12.70 -94.34 33.82
N VAL A 32 -11.87 -93.43 33.34
CA VAL A 32 -10.92 -93.70 32.24
C VAL A 32 -9.65 -92.88 32.46
N ALA A 33 -8.53 -93.58 32.56
CA ALA A 33 -7.20 -93.03 32.73
C ALA A 33 -6.68 -92.42 31.41
N GLY A 34 -6.33 -91.14 31.43
CA GLY A 34 -5.54 -90.46 30.40
C GLY A 34 -4.66 -89.39 31.05
N LYS A 35 -3.34 -89.53 30.92
CA LYS A 35 -2.32 -88.67 31.56
C LYS A 35 -2.45 -87.19 31.16
N PRO A 36 -2.18 -86.21 32.06
CA PRO A 36 -2.23 -84.79 31.73
C PRO A 36 -0.91 -84.33 31.09
N THR A 37 -1.02 -83.50 30.03
CA THR A 37 0.09 -82.73 29.46
C THR A 37 -0.17 -81.24 29.76
N PRO A 38 0.81 -80.43 30.17
CA PRO A 38 0.54 -79.11 30.76
C PRO A 38 0.18 -78.04 29.72
N ALA A 39 -0.64 -77.11 30.19
CA ALA A 39 -1.22 -75.99 29.47
C ALA A 39 -0.19 -75.04 28.81
N LYS A 40 -0.41 -74.71 27.53
CA LYS A 40 0.07 -73.46 26.93
C LYS A 40 -1.00 -72.38 27.09
N ARG A 41 -0.75 -71.48 28.03
CA ARG A 41 -1.42 -70.18 28.22
C ARG A 41 -1.48 -69.43 26.88
N ARG A 42 -2.66 -69.36 26.26
CA ARG A 42 -2.94 -68.53 25.10
C ARG A 42 -3.05 -67.08 25.58
N LYS A 43 -2.00 -66.29 25.37
CA LYS A 43 -1.99 -64.85 25.65
C LYS A 43 -3.06 -64.17 24.80
N THR A 44 -4.03 -63.55 25.45
CA THR A 44 -4.99 -62.63 24.85
C THR A 44 -4.25 -61.44 24.24
N ALA A 45 -4.40 -61.25 22.94
CA ALA A 45 -3.84 -60.10 22.24
C ALA A 45 -4.65 -58.85 22.61
N GLN A 46 -4.01 -57.89 23.30
CA GLN A 46 -4.56 -56.56 23.52
C GLN A 46 -4.66 -55.80 22.18
N PRO A 47 -5.75 -55.04 21.92
CA PRO A 47 -5.84 -54.23 20.73
C PRO A 47 -4.82 -53.09 20.82
N LYS A 48 -3.88 -53.04 19.87
CA LYS A 48 -2.93 -51.92 19.75
C LYS A 48 -3.71 -50.64 19.50
N ALA A 49 -3.72 -49.74 20.49
CA ALA A 49 -4.20 -48.38 20.33
C ALA A 49 -3.49 -47.72 19.14
N ARG A 50 -4.27 -47.34 18.12
CA ARG A 50 -3.78 -46.58 16.96
C ARG A 50 -3.29 -45.22 17.46
N LYS A 51 -1.96 -44.98 17.39
CA LYS A 51 -1.37 -43.67 17.65
C LYS A 51 -2.04 -42.62 16.73
N PRO A 52 -2.44 -41.44 17.23
CA PRO A 52 -2.96 -40.40 16.37
C PRO A 52 -1.84 -39.97 15.41
N ARG A 53 -2.08 -40.11 14.11
CA ARG A 53 -1.19 -39.59 13.07
C ARG A 53 -0.99 -38.10 13.36
N SER A 54 0.24 -37.71 13.72
CA SER A 54 0.64 -36.32 13.81
C SER A 54 0.38 -35.67 12.45
N ARG A 55 -0.71 -34.90 12.35
CA ARG A 55 -1.02 -34.12 11.16
C ARG A 55 0.12 -33.13 10.99
N THR A 56 0.96 -33.42 9.99
CA THR A 56 2.12 -32.65 9.56
C THR A 56 1.82 -31.15 9.58
N SER A 57 2.58 -30.39 10.39
CA SER A 57 2.48 -28.93 10.54
C SER A 57 2.60 -28.17 9.21
N ARG A 58 3.19 -28.79 8.18
CA ARG A 58 3.28 -28.29 6.80
C ARG A 58 1.92 -27.88 6.21
N GLY A 59 0.85 -28.62 6.47
CA GLY A 59 -0.48 -28.30 5.93
C GLY A 59 -1.11 -27.06 6.57
N ARG A 60 -0.76 -26.77 7.83
CA ARG A 60 -1.26 -25.61 8.58
C ARG A 60 -0.54 -24.33 8.13
N LEU A 61 0.75 -24.40 7.83
CA LEU A 61 1.52 -23.27 7.28
C LEU A 61 1.07 -22.90 5.86
N VAL A 62 0.88 -23.90 4.98
CA VAL A 62 0.38 -23.67 3.61
C VAL A 62 -1.05 -23.11 3.63
N GLY A 63 -1.91 -23.60 4.52
CA GLY A 63 -3.25 -23.05 4.73
C GLY A 63 -3.24 -21.60 5.23
N ALA A 64 -2.32 -21.25 6.13
CA ALA A 64 -2.15 -19.89 6.62
C ALA A 64 -1.67 -18.92 5.52
N VAL A 65 -0.70 -19.34 4.70
CA VAL A 65 -0.23 -18.53 3.55
C VAL A 65 -1.34 -18.35 2.52
N ARG A 66 -2.12 -19.39 2.20
CA ARG A 66 -3.27 -19.28 1.29
C ARG A 66 -4.34 -18.34 1.83
N GLY A 67 -4.63 -18.42 3.13
CA GLY A 67 -5.54 -17.49 3.81
C GLY A 67 -5.04 -16.04 3.74
N MET A 68 -3.75 -15.81 3.98
CA MET A 68 -3.13 -14.49 3.90
C MET A 68 -3.22 -13.90 2.49
N VAL A 69 -2.86 -14.66 1.45
CA VAL A 69 -2.96 -14.22 0.05
C VAL A 69 -4.41 -13.89 -0.31
N TYR A 70 -5.36 -14.72 0.10
CA TYR A 70 -6.79 -14.47 -0.12
C TYR A 70 -7.25 -13.16 0.53
N TRP A 71 -6.93 -12.95 1.81
CA TRP A 71 -7.31 -11.71 2.51
C TRP A 71 -6.60 -10.48 1.94
N CYS A 72 -5.33 -10.57 1.51
CA CYS A 72 -4.67 -9.49 0.78
C CYS A 72 -5.39 -9.13 -0.52
N PHE A 73 -5.84 -10.14 -1.28
CA PHE A 73 -6.61 -9.92 -2.51
C PHE A 73 -7.97 -9.27 -2.23
N VAL A 74 -8.69 -9.75 -1.21
CA VAL A 74 -9.97 -9.16 -0.78
C VAL A 74 -9.78 -7.70 -0.34
N LEU A 75 -8.75 -7.41 0.46
CA LEU A 75 -8.42 -6.04 0.87
C LEU A 75 -8.04 -5.15 -0.32
N ALA A 76 -7.32 -5.68 -1.31
CA ALA A 76 -6.98 -4.94 -2.53
C ALA A 76 -8.24 -4.56 -3.34
N ILE A 77 -9.22 -5.47 -3.45
CA ILE A 77 -10.51 -5.20 -4.11
C ILE A 77 -11.27 -4.11 -3.35
N TRP A 78 -11.45 -4.26 -2.04
CA TRP A 78 -12.17 -3.27 -1.23
C TRP A 78 -11.47 -1.91 -1.23
N GLY A 79 -10.14 -1.89 -1.19
CA GLY A 79 -9.33 -0.68 -1.35
C GLY A 79 -9.54 -0.03 -2.72
N GLY A 80 -9.60 -0.82 -3.80
CA GLY A 80 -9.90 -0.35 -5.15
C GLY A 80 -11.31 0.25 -5.26
N ILE A 81 -12.32 -0.40 -4.67
CA ILE A 81 -13.70 0.11 -4.63
C ILE A 81 -13.76 1.42 -3.85
N ALA A 82 -13.12 1.50 -2.68
CA ALA A 82 -13.07 2.72 -1.89
C ALA A 82 -12.39 3.86 -2.66
N LEU A 83 -11.27 3.58 -3.32
CA LEU A 83 -10.56 4.55 -4.16
C LEU A 83 -11.44 5.03 -5.33
N ALA A 84 -12.11 4.12 -6.03
CA ALA A 84 -13.03 4.46 -7.11
C ALA A 84 -14.20 5.33 -6.60
N GLY A 85 -14.76 5.01 -5.43
CA GLY A 85 -15.80 5.81 -4.79
C GLY A 85 -15.33 7.23 -4.45
N ILE A 86 -14.11 7.37 -3.91
CA ILE A 86 -13.49 8.68 -3.62
C ILE A 86 -13.30 9.48 -4.90
N VAL A 87 -12.74 8.86 -5.95
CA VAL A 87 -12.53 9.52 -7.24
C VAL A 87 -13.85 9.94 -7.88
N ALA A 88 -14.87 9.08 -7.86
CA ALA A 88 -16.19 9.39 -8.39
C ALA A 88 -16.88 10.53 -7.61
N TYR A 89 -16.79 10.49 -6.28
CA TYR A 89 -17.39 11.51 -5.41
C TYR A 89 -16.80 12.90 -5.66
N TYR A 90 -15.47 13.02 -5.67
CA TYR A 90 -14.82 14.31 -5.93
C TYR A 90 -14.84 14.70 -7.40
N GLY A 91 -14.79 13.73 -8.31
CA GLY A 91 -14.94 13.92 -9.76
C GLY A 91 -16.29 14.53 -10.13
N ALA A 92 -17.38 14.05 -9.53
CA ALA A 92 -18.72 14.56 -9.77
C ALA A 92 -18.93 16.02 -9.27
N ARG A 93 -18.06 16.51 -8.39
CA ARG A 93 -18.09 17.90 -7.89
C ARG A 93 -17.27 18.86 -8.73
N MET A 94 -16.47 18.37 -9.69
CA MET A 94 -15.66 19.23 -10.53
C MET A 94 -16.49 19.86 -11.64
N PRO A 95 -16.17 21.10 -12.05
CA PRO A 95 -16.68 21.66 -13.28
C PRO A 95 -16.37 20.73 -14.46
N SER A 96 -17.26 20.68 -15.44
CA SER A 96 -17.06 19.88 -16.66
C SER A 96 -15.73 20.22 -17.33
N ALA A 97 -15.03 19.21 -17.84
CA ALA A 97 -13.74 19.36 -18.54
C ALA A 97 -13.78 20.31 -19.75
N ALA A 98 -14.97 20.62 -20.26
CA ALA A 98 -15.17 21.57 -21.36
C ALA A 98 -14.93 23.04 -20.96
N THR A 99 -14.97 23.38 -19.67
CA THR A 99 -14.69 24.75 -19.20
C THR A 99 -13.24 24.98 -18.82
N TRP A 100 -12.41 23.94 -18.86
CA TRP A 100 -11.01 24.04 -18.48
C TRP A 100 -10.20 24.64 -19.61
N SER A 101 -9.56 25.78 -19.33
CA SER A 101 -8.61 26.43 -20.21
C SER A 101 -7.31 26.68 -19.46
N ILE A 102 -6.18 26.66 -20.16
CA ILE A 102 -4.91 27.02 -19.54
C ILE A 102 -4.99 28.49 -19.16
N PRO A 103 -4.81 28.86 -17.88
CA PRO A 103 -4.80 30.26 -17.48
C PRO A 103 -3.65 30.99 -18.19
N ASP A 104 -3.91 32.20 -18.67
CA ASP A 104 -2.87 33.03 -19.27
C ASP A 104 -1.73 33.28 -18.28
N ARG A 105 -0.51 33.44 -18.81
CA ARG A 105 0.63 33.78 -17.96
C ARG A 105 0.40 35.20 -17.41
N PRO A 106 0.71 35.44 -16.13
CA PRO A 106 0.69 36.78 -15.58
C PRO A 106 1.53 37.75 -16.44
N PRO A 107 1.07 38.99 -16.63
CA PRO A 107 1.73 39.94 -17.52
C PRO A 107 3.17 40.22 -17.08
N ASN A 108 4.04 40.45 -18.07
CA ASN A 108 5.46 40.70 -17.86
C ASN A 108 5.97 41.76 -18.86
N VAL A 109 6.90 42.60 -18.41
CA VAL A 109 7.46 43.73 -19.16
C VAL A 109 8.96 43.53 -19.32
N LYS A 110 9.38 43.33 -20.57
CA LYS A 110 10.78 43.21 -20.97
C LYS A 110 11.33 44.59 -21.34
N ILE A 111 12.29 45.07 -20.56
CA ILE A 111 12.99 46.33 -20.80
C ILE A 111 14.26 46.00 -21.59
N VAL A 112 14.33 46.52 -22.81
CA VAL A 112 15.47 46.31 -23.72
C VAL A 112 16.24 47.60 -23.95
N SER A 113 17.55 47.45 -24.15
CA SER A 113 18.46 48.49 -24.62
C SER A 113 18.12 48.88 -26.06
N VAL A 114 18.60 50.05 -26.51
CA VAL A 114 18.55 50.49 -27.92
C VAL A 114 19.21 49.48 -28.87
N ASN A 115 20.14 48.67 -28.36
CA ASN A 115 20.83 47.61 -29.11
C ASN A 115 20.07 46.26 -29.07
N GLY A 116 18.89 46.20 -28.47
CA GLY A 116 18.08 44.98 -28.33
C GLY A 116 18.44 44.07 -27.16
N GLU A 117 19.48 44.38 -26.38
CA GLU A 117 19.88 43.60 -25.21
C GLU A 117 18.86 43.75 -24.07
N THR A 118 18.49 42.64 -23.41
CA THR A 118 17.53 42.67 -22.30
C THR A 118 18.19 43.20 -21.03
N MET A 119 17.79 44.40 -20.60
CA MET A 119 18.32 45.05 -19.40
C MET A 119 17.61 44.59 -18.13
N ALA A 120 16.28 44.46 -18.19
CA ALA A 120 15.48 44.05 -17.05
C ALA A 120 14.18 43.37 -17.50
N ASN A 121 13.67 42.51 -16.63
CA ASN A 121 12.33 41.96 -16.77
C ASN A 121 11.52 42.29 -15.51
N ARG A 122 10.27 42.74 -15.68
CA ARG A 122 9.40 43.21 -14.59
C ARG A 122 8.01 42.64 -14.76
N GLY A 123 7.59 41.80 -13.83
CA GLY A 123 6.29 41.15 -13.84
C GLY A 123 6.22 40.04 -12.79
N ALA A 124 5.03 39.46 -12.63
CA ALA A 124 4.83 38.36 -11.67
C ALA A 124 5.49 37.04 -12.13
N THR A 125 5.79 36.90 -13.41
CA THR A 125 6.60 35.80 -13.95
C THR A 125 7.84 36.38 -14.63
N GLY A 126 9.04 36.06 -14.14
CA GLY A 126 10.27 36.82 -14.45
C GLY A 126 10.91 36.58 -15.83
N GLY A 127 10.19 36.03 -16.82
CA GLY A 127 10.77 35.54 -18.08
C GLY A 127 9.80 35.50 -19.25
N GLU A 128 10.32 35.59 -20.47
CA GLU A 128 9.59 35.31 -21.72
C GLU A 128 9.13 33.84 -21.76
N ALA A 129 8.10 33.52 -22.55
CA ALA A 129 7.72 32.12 -22.79
C ALA A 129 8.69 31.57 -23.83
N LEU A 130 9.41 30.51 -23.51
CA LEU A 130 10.27 29.84 -24.47
C LEU A 130 9.60 28.57 -24.98
N LEU A 131 9.74 28.29 -26.26
CA LEU A 131 9.42 26.97 -26.78
C LEU A 131 10.43 25.96 -26.25
N LEU A 132 10.04 24.70 -26.15
CA LEU A 132 10.93 23.65 -25.66
C LEU A 132 12.24 23.57 -26.46
N GLY A 133 12.17 23.79 -27.78
CA GLY A 133 13.35 23.81 -28.67
C GLY A 133 14.22 25.07 -28.57
N ASP A 134 13.73 26.13 -27.91
CA ASP A 134 14.51 27.35 -27.65
C ASP A 134 15.26 27.30 -26.32
N MET A 135 15.13 26.20 -25.57
CA MET A 135 15.85 25.94 -24.33
C MET A 135 17.07 25.07 -24.60
N SER A 136 18.08 25.15 -23.72
CA SER A 136 19.17 24.18 -23.73
C SER A 136 18.62 22.75 -23.56
N PRO A 137 19.07 21.76 -24.35
CA PRO A 137 18.53 20.40 -24.30
C PRO A 137 18.76 19.73 -22.94
N TYR A 138 19.80 20.16 -22.21
CA TYR A 138 20.12 19.61 -20.90
C TYR A 138 19.09 19.99 -19.83
N ILE A 139 18.36 21.09 -19.99
CA ILE A 139 17.40 21.54 -18.96
C ILE A 139 16.18 20.60 -18.90
N PRO A 140 15.44 20.34 -20.00
CA PRO A 140 14.35 19.37 -19.98
C PRO A 140 14.81 17.98 -19.51
N GLU A 141 15.97 17.51 -19.99
CA GLU A 141 16.53 16.22 -19.64
C GLU A 141 16.83 16.09 -18.14
N ALA A 142 17.47 17.11 -17.54
CA ALA A 142 17.77 17.12 -16.12
C ALA A 142 16.50 17.12 -15.25
N VAL A 143 15.49 17.93 -15.64
CA VAL A 143 14.21 17.98 -14.92
C VAL A 143 13.50 16.64 -14.99
N ILE A 144 13.43 16.02 -16.17
CA ILE A 144 12.88 14.66 -16.33
C ILE A 144 13.66 13.66 -15.47
N ALA A 145 15.00 13.70 -15.48
CA ALA A 145 15.82 12.75 -14.74
C ALA A 145 15.61 12.81 -13.21
N ILE A 146 15.36 14.01 -12.68
CA ILE A 146 15.18 14.25 -11.25
C ILE A 146 13.74 14.03 -10.81
N GLU A 147 12.77 14.63 -11.51
CA GLU A 147 11.37 14.69 -11.08
C GLU A 147 10.55 13.50 -11.58
N ASP A 148 10.76 13.07 -12.83
CA ASP A 148 9.88 12.12 -13.51
C ASP A 148 10.59 11.37 -14.64
N ARG A 149 11.48 10.44 -14.29
CA ARG A 149 12.35 9.72 -15.27
C ARG A 149 11.61 9.02 -16.39
N ARG A 150 10.32 8.76 -16.18
CA ARG A 150 9.46 8.00 -17.09
C ARG A 150 8.40 8.87 -17.74
N PHE A 151 8.59 10.18 -17.71
CA PHE A 151 7.67 11.19 -18.22
C PHE A 151 7.06 10.83 -19.57
N TYR A 152 7.88 10.42 -20.54
CA TYR A 152 7.41 10.06 -21.89
C TYR A 152 6.69 8.70 -22.00
N SER A 153 6.75 7.85 -20.98
CA SER A 153 6.22 6.48 -21.01
C SER A 153 4.90 6.28 -20.28
N HIS A 154 4.50 7.23 -19.43
CA HIS A 154 3.24 7.18 -18.69
C HIS A 154 2.25 8.23 -19.21
N PHE A 155 1.01 8.17 -18.73
CA PHE A 155 -0.05 9.10 -19.14
C PHE A 155 -0.66 9.75 -17.90
N GLY A 156 -0.13 10.89 -17.49
CA GLY A 156 -0.60 11.68 -16.34
C GLY A 156 -0.16 11.14 -14.98
N VAL A 157 -0.30 9.84 -14.72
CA VAL A 157 0.13 9.20 -13.48
C VAL A 157 1.12 8.10 -13.78
N ASP A 158 2.12 7.92 -12.92
CA ASP A 158 3.11 6.86 -13.03
C ASP A 158 2.95 5.76 -11.96
N PRO A 159 2.21 4.66 -12.21
CA PRO A 159 1.97 3.62 -11.22
C PRO A 159 3.24 2.96 -10.67
N PHE A 160 4.22 2.64 -11.53
CA PHE A 160 5.46 2.04 -10.99
C PHE A 160 6.37 3.08 -10.32
N GLY A 161 6.27 4.36 -10.69
CA GLY A 161 7.02 5.44 -10.05
C GLY A 161 6.49 5.68 -8.64
N LEU A 162 5.17 5.66 -8.50
CA LEU A 162 4.47 5.68 -7.23
C LEU A 162 4.80 4.44 -6.38
N ALA A 163 4.72 3.23 -6.94
CA ALA A 163 5.04 2.00 -6.21
C ALA A 163 6.49 1.99 -5.72
N ARG A 164 7.45 2.42 -6.56
CA ARG A 164 8.85 2.60 -6.19
C ARG A 164 9.04 3.62 -5.08
N ALA A 165 8.38 4.76 -5.17
CA ALA A 165 8.41 5.80 -4.13
C ALA A 165 7.85 5.28 -2.79
N MET A 166 6.74 4.56 -2.83
CA MET A 166 6.13 3.95 -1.65
C MET A 166 7.07 2.94 -1.00
N LEU A 167 7.68 2.05 -1.78
CA LEU A 167 8.66 1.09 -1.27
C LEU A 167 9.85 1.81 -0.61
N ALA A 168 10.44 2.81 -1.29
CA ALA A 168 11.55 3.58 -0.77
C ALA A 168 11.20 4.27 0.56
N ASN A 169 10.03 4.90 0.63
CA ASN A 169 9.55 5.60 1.83
C ASN A 169 9.32 4.64 3.00
N VAL A 170 8.74 3.47 2.74
CA VAL A 170 8.54 2.43 3.77
C VAL A 170 9.89 1.91 4.27
N THR A 171 10.84 1.63 3.36
CA THR A 171 12.17 1.14 3.75
C THR A 171 12.99 2.18 4.51
N ALA A 172 12.79 3.47 4.21
CA ALA A 172 13.47 4.57 4.88
C ALA A 172 12.80 5.00 6.19
N GLY A 173 11.62 4.45 6.52
CA GLY A 173 10.84 4.86 7.71
C GLY A 173 10.28 6.28 7.64
N GLY A 174 10.22 6.88 6.44
CA GLY A 174 9.83 8.27 6.25
C GLY A 174 9.69 8.65 4.78
N MET A 175 9.15 9.84 4.51
CA MET A 175 9.00 10.34 3.14
C MET A 175 10.35 10.85 2.62
N VAL A 176 11.05 10.01 1.86
CA VAL A 176 12.32 10.35 1.18
C VAL A 176 12.13 10.66 -0.30
N GLN A 177 11.05 10.19 -0.90
CA GLN A 177 10.83 10.29 -2.33
C GLN A 177 9.38 10.66 -2.69
N GLY A 178 9.26 11.58 -3.64
CA GLY A 178 8.00 11.89 -4.31
C GLY A 178 7.59 10.80 -5.29
N GLY A 179 6.28 10.60 -5.43
CA GLY A 179 5.66 9.73 -6.43
C GLY A 179 4.73 10.47 -7.39
N SER A 180 4.77 11.81 -7.42
CA SER A 180 3.95 12.61 -8.35
C SER A 180 4.71 12.89 -9.65
N THR A 181 4.00 12.89 -10.78
CA THR A 181 4.54 13.13 -12.12
C THR A 181 4.66 14.63 -12.44
N LEU A 182 5.42 14.98 -13.48
CA LEU A 182 5.49 16.37 -13.97
C LEU A 182 4.11 16.91 -14.37
N THR A 183 3.29 16.09 -15.01
CA THR A 183 1.92 16.47 -15.40
C THR A 183 1.03 16.77 -14.18
N GLN A 184 1.14 15.97 -13.12
CA GLN A 184 0.43 16.24 -11.86
C GLN A 184 0.92 17.52 -11.19
N GLN A 185 2.23 17.75 -11.20
CA GLN A 185 2.80 18.99 -10.68
C GLN A 185 2.34 20.21 -11.48
N LEU A 186 2.27 20.09 -12.82
CA LEU A 186 1.72 21.14 -13.68
C LEU A 186 0.25 21.41 -13.36
N ALA A 187 -0.59 20.37 -13.30
CA ALA A 187 -2.01 20.50 -12.96
C ALA A 187 -2.22 21.22 -11.62
N LYS A 188 -1.44 20.84 -10.60
CA LYS A 188 -1.42 21.48 -9.29
C LYS A 188 -1.08 22.97 -9.38
N ASN A 189 -0.04 23.32 -10.15
CA ASN A 189 0.42 24.70 -10.24
C ASN A 189 -0.49 25.60 -11.09
N LEU A 190 -1.24 25.01 -12.03
CA LEU A 190 -2.13 25.74 -12.94
C LEU A 190 -3.49 26.05 -12.33
N PHE A 191 -4.10 25.07 -11.65
CA PHE A 191 -5.54 25.08 -11.40
C PHE A 191 -5.92 25.04 -9.91
N LEU A 192 -4.97 24.73 -9.03
CA LEU A 192 -5.31 24.31 -7.67
C LEU A 192 -4.64 25.18 -6.60
N SER A 193 -5.32 25.32 -5.47
CA SER A 193 -4.79 26.04 -4.32
C SER A 193 -3.68 25.23 -3.61
N PRO A 194 -2.84 25.88 -2.79
CA PRO A 194 -1.74 25.21 -2.08
C PRO A 194 -2.18 24.16 -1.04
N GLU A 195 -3.47 24.15 -0.66
CA GLU A 195 -4.05 23.32 0.40
C GLU A 195 -3.77 21.83 0.21
N ARG A 196 -3.43 21.09 1.27
CA ARG A 196 -3.12 19.65 1.16
C ARG A 196 -4.32 18.81 1.58
N THR A 197 -5.25 18.57 0.65
CA THR A 197 -6.45 17.75 0.88
C THR A 197 -6.53 16.56 -0.09
N VAL A 198 -7.30 15.53 0.28
CA VAL A 198 -7.59 14.37 -0.60
C VAL A 198 -8.35 14.81 -1.83
N GLU A 199 -9.34 15.71 -1.67
CA GLU A 199 -10.09 16.32 -2.75
C GLU A 199 -9.16 16.94 -3.80
N ARG A 200 -8.24 17.79 -3.36
CA ARG A 200 -7.27 18.42 -4.25
C ARG A 200 -6.40 17.37 -4.94
N LYS A 201 -5.97 16.32 -4.24
CA LYS A 201 -5.16 15.26 -4.86
C LYS A 201 -5.92 14.50 -5.96
N VAL A 202 -7.22 14.28 -5.78
CA VAL A 202 -8.08 13.71 -6.83
C VAL A 202 -8.18 14.68 -8.00
N GLN A 203 -8.39 15.98 -7.76
CA GLN A 203 -8.39 17.01 -8.79
C GLN A 203 -7.08 17.04 -9.58
N GLU A 204 -5.92 16.99 -8.92
CA GLU A 204 -4.60 16.90 -9.57
C GLU A 204 -4.53 15.73 -10.55
N VAL A 205 -5.03 14.55 -10.16
CA VAL A 205 -5.00 13.34 -11.00
C VAL A 205 -5.91 13.48 -12.21
N LEU A 206 -7.15 13.95 -12.03
CA LEU A 206 -8.09 14.11 -13.14
C LEU A 206 -7.65 15.19 -14.13
N LEU A 207 -7.15 16.33 -13.62
CA LEU A 207 -6.60 17.39 -14.45
C LEU A 207 -5.33 16.95 -15.18
N ALA A 208 -4.48 16.11 -14.57
CA ALA A 208 -3.33 15.54 -15.24
C ALA A 208 -3.74 14.67 -16.44
N PHE A 209 -4.75 13.80 -16.28
CA PHE A 209 -5.28 13.02 -17.40
C PHE A 209 -5.87 13.89 -18.50
N TRP A 210 -6.58 14.96 -18.13
CA TRP A 210 -7.11 15.91 -19.11
C TRP A 210 -6.00 16.64 -19.88
N LEU A 211 -4.94 17.09 -19.19
CA LEU A 211 -3.78 17.71 -19.83
C LEU A 211 -3.14 16.77 -20.85
N GLU A 212 -2.94 15.50 -20.48
CA GLU A 212 -2.32 14.48 -21.35
C GLU A 212 -3.21 14.07 -22.52
N HIS A 213 -4.52 14.22 -22.38
CA HIS A 213 -5.45 14.02 -23.49
C HIS A 213 -5.43 15.18 -24.47
N ARG A 214 -5.22 16.41 -23.98
CA ARG A 214 -5.36 17.64 -24.79
C ARG A 214 -4.05 18.13 -25.39
N PHE A 215 -2.92 17.82 -24.76
CA PHE A 215 -1.59 18.32 -25.10
C PHE A 215 -0.59 17.18 -25.23
N THR A 216 0.40 17.39 -26.09
CA THR A 216 1.53 16.45 -26.23
C THR A 216 2.48 16.55 -25.03
N LYS A 217 3.32 15.52 -24.83
CA LYS A 217 4.33 15.51 -23.77
C LYS A 217 5.25 16.73 -23.80
N ASP A 218 5.69 17.12 -24.99
CA ASP A 218 6.58 18.28 -25.16
C ASP A 218 5.88 19.59 -24.78
N GLN A 219 4.60 19.75 -25.16
CA GLN A 219 3.81 20.91 -24.74
C GLN A 219 3.59 20.96 -23.22
N ILE A 220 3.35 19.81 -22.59
CA ILE A 220 3.21 19.71 -21.13
C ILE A 220 4.52 20.12 -20.45
N LEU A 221 5.64 19.60 -20.94
CA LEU A 221 6.97 19.91 -20.41
C LEU A 221 7.32 21.39 -20.60
N GLU A 222 7.05 21.94 -21.77
CA GLU A 222 7.22 23.36 -22.08
C GLU A 222 6.40 24.24 -21.11
N MET A 223 5.11 23.94 -20.94
CA MET A 223 4.25 24.66 -20.00
C MET A 223 4.76 24.56 -18.56
N TYR A 224 5.25 23.40 -18.15
CA TYR A 224 5.84 23.19 -16.84
C TYR A 224 7.09 24.05 -16.64
N LEU A 225 8.06 23.97 -17.55
CA LEU A 225 9.32 24.69 -17.46
C LEU A 225 9.14 26.21 -17.54
N ASN A 226 8.09 26.71 -18.19
CA ASN A 226 7.80 28.15 -18.26
C ASN A 226 7.05 28.69 -17.03
N ARG A 227 6.55 27.83 -16.14
CA ARG A 227 5.69 28.24 -15.01
C ARG A 227 6.21 27.82 -13.65
N VAL A 228 7.01 26.76 -13.58
CA VAL A 228 7.52 26.25 -12.30
C VAL A 228 8.38 27.31 -11.59
N TYR A 229 8.26 27.35 -10.26
CA TYR A 229 9.04 28.25 -9.43
C TYR A 229 10.43 27.64 -9.15
N PHE A 230 11.47 28.31 -9.63
CA PHE A 230 12.88 27.89 -9.46
C PHE A 230 13.56 28.59 -8.27
N GLY A 231 12.81 29.23 -7.38
CA GLY A 231 13.36 29.96 -6.23
C GLY A 231 13.70 31.43 -6.53
N SER A 232 14.01 32.20 -5.49
CA SER A 232 14.44 33.61 -5.57
C SER A 232 13.57 34.53 -6.44
N GLY A 233 12.25 34.29 -6.48
CA GLY A 233 11.30 35.03 -7.32
C GLY A 233 11.30 34.65 -8.80
N ALA A 234 12.09 33.66 -9.22
CA ALA A 234 12.20 33.22 -10.61
C ALA A 234 11.12 32.17 -10.93
N TYR A 235 10.12 32.58 -11.70
CA TYR A 235 9.12 31.69 -12.29
C TYR A 235 9.43 31.45 -13.76
N GLY A 236 9.62 30.18 -14.10
CA GLY A 236 10.03 29.75 -15.44
C GLY A 236 11.55 29.72 -15.65
N VAL A 237 11.97 28.87 -16.57
CA VAL A 237 13.38 28.57 -16.84
C VAL A 237 14.18 29.77 -17.32
N GLU A 238 13.60 30.63 -18.16
CA GLU A 238 14.27 31.84 -18.66
C GLU A 238 14.56 32.82 -17.53
N ALA A 239 13.59 33.00 -16.64
CA ALA A 239 13.76 33.83 -15.46
C ALA A 239 14.88 33.29 -14.56
N ALA A 240 14.89 31.98 -14.32
CA ALA A 240 15.87 31.30 -13.49
C ALA A 240 17.28 31.41 -14.09
N SER A 241 17.41 31.16 -15.39
CA SER A 241 18.68 31.19 -16.12
C SER A 241 19.34 32.57 -16.04
N ARG A 242 18.57 33.63 -16.28
CA ARG A 242 19.06 35.00 -16.13
C ARG A 242 19.38 35.36 -14.68
N ARG A 243 18.55 34.91 -13.73
CA ARG A 243 18.70 35.19 -12.29
C ARG A 243 20.00 34.59 -11.73
N TYR A 244 20.27 33.33 -12.04
CA TYR A 244 21.36 32.56 -11.43
C TYR A 244 22.65 32.57 -12.25
N PHE A 245 22.55 32.54 -13.59
CA PHE A 245 23.71 32.38 -14.48
C PHE A 245 23.99 33.62 -15.33
N ARG A 246 23.11 34.63 -15.32
CA ARG A 246 23.17 35.80 -16.23
C ARG A 246 23.27 35.41 -17.70
N LYS A 247 22.66 34.29 -18.07
CA LYS A 247 22.60 33.75 -19.43
C LYS A 247 21.14 33.48 -19.83
N PRO A 248 20.80 33.55 -21.12
CA PRO A 248 19.51 33.06 -21.59
C PRO A 248 19.44 31.54 -21.43
N ALA A 249 18.24 30.96 -21.26
CA ALA A 249 18.06 29.52 -21.01
C ALA A 249 18.58 28.61 -22.13
N ARG A 250 18.77 29.14 -23.34
CA ARG A 250 19.41 28.44 -24.47
C ARG A 250 20.91 28.18 -24.27
N ASP A 251 21.57 28.98 -23.43
CA ASP A 251 23.04 28.98 -23.26
C ASP A 251 23.49 28.39 -21.90
N VAL A 252 22.59 27.72 -21.18
CA VAL A 252 22.86 27.12 -19.86
C VAL A 252 23.07 25.62 -19.96
#